data_AF-A0A0G1MJA6-F1
#
_entry.id   AF-A0A0G1MJA6-F1
#
_cell.length_a   1.000
_cell.length_b   1.000
_cell.length_c   1.000
_cell.angle_alpha   90.00
_cell.angle_beta   90.00
_cell.angle_gamma   90.00
#
_symmetry.space_group_name_H-M   'P 1'
#
loop_
_entity.id
_entity.type
_entity.pdbx_description
1 polymer ?
#
loop_
_entity_poly.entity_id
_entity_poly.type
_entity_poly.pdbx_seq_one_letter_code
_entity_poly.pdbx_strand_id
1 'polypeptide(L)'
;MTDEFYHKDIFGTVVDVSLGAVEAENNQPLFDKKGREFNIFALTDALGARKRKESWILYQKALSAGLSAEEIFFKIVWQVKSMLIASRTKDVGETDMKAFPYNKAKSFLKNFKSGELEKLSEDLVIGYHLARRGEAEIETLVEKLLLSL
;
A
#
# COMPACT_ATOMS: atom_id res chain seq x y z
N MET A 1 -21.08 -33.40 5.65
CA MET A 1 -22.05 -32.39 6.11
C MET A 1 -21.24 -31.13 6.29
N THR A 2 -21.09 -30.37 5.21
CA THR A 2 -20.22 -29.20 5.13
C THR A 2 -21.07 -27.98 5.46
N ASP A 3 -20.94 -27.49 6.69
CA ASP A 3 -21.57 -26.23 7.10
C ASP A 3 -20.92 -25.09 6.33
N GLU A 4 -21.60 -24.64 5.28
CA GLU A 4 -21.29 -23.42 4.56
C GLU A 4 -21.44 -22.23 5.52
N PHE A 5 -20.34 -21.52 5.74
CA PHE A 5 -20.20 -20.45 6.73
C PHE A 5 -20.85 -19.15 6.23
N TYR A 6 -22.18 -19.13 6.13
CA TYR A 6 -22.93 -17.93 5.72
C TYR A 6 -22.81 -16.83 6.78
N HIS A 7 -22.34 -15.65 6.38
CA HIS A 7 -22.35 -14.46 7.24
C HIS A 7 -23.78 -13.92 7.30
N LYS A 8 -24.41 -14.00 8.47
CA LYS A 8 -25.71 -13.39 8.72
C LYS A 8 -25.52 -11.93 9.14
N ASP A 9 -26.35 -11.04 8.63
CA ASP A 9 -26.39 -9.66 9.15
C ASP A 9 -26.97 -9.61 10.58
N ILE A 10 -26.96 -8.43 11.19
CA ILE A 10 -27.52 -8.21 12.53
C ILE A 10 -29.04 -8.48 12.62
N PHE A 11 -29.71 -8.69 11.48
CA PHE A 11 -31.14 -9.02 11.39
C PHE A 11 -31.37 -10.50 11.04
N GLY A 12 -30.31 -11.32 11.01
CA GLY A 12 -30.40 -12.75 10.77
C GLY A 12 -30.67 -13.13 9.31
N THR A 13 -30.59 -12.17 8.38
CA THR A 13 -30.74 -12.42 6.94
C THR A 13 -29.42 -12.97 6.40
N VAL A 14 -29.49 -14.05 5.61
CA VAL A 14 -28.34 -14.53 4.85
C VAL A 14 -28.08 -13.53 3.75
N VAL A 15 -27.02 -12.73 3.92
CA VAL A 15 -26.57 -11.79 2.89
C VAL A 15 -25.35 -12.43 2.26
N ASP A 16 -25.55 -13.15 1.16
CA ASP A 16 -24.43 -13.47 0.27
C ASP A 16 -23.97 -12.16 -0.34
N VAL A 17 -23.09 -11.45 0.38
CA VAL A 17 -22.40 -10.31 -0.17
C VAL A 17 -21.42 -10.88 -1.18
N SER A 18 -21.89 -11.06 -2.41
CA SER A 18 -21.03 -11.10 -3.58
C SER A 18 -20.37 -9.73 -3.66
N LEU A 19 -19.24 -9.59 -2.95
CA LEU A 19 -18.27 -8.55 -3.23
C LEU A 19 -17.76 -8.85 -4.64
N GLY A 20 -18.51 -8.39 -5.64
CA GLY A 20 -18.18 -8.54 -7.05
C GLY A 20 -16.71 -8.19 -7.29
N ALA A 21 -16.13 -8.82 -8.30
CA ALA A 21 -14.70 -8.74 -8.68
C ALA A 21 -13.96 -7.56 -8.03
N VAL A 22 -13.08 -7.89 -7.09
CA VAL A 22 -12.13 -6.98 -6.44
C VAL A 22 -11.68 -5.94 -7.47
N GLU A 23 -12.04 -4.69 -7.16
CA GLU A 23 -11.84 -3.46 -7.93
C GLU A 23 -11.04 -3.66 -9.22
N ALA A 24 -11.68 -3.47 -10.37
CA ALA A 24 -10.95 -3.16 -11.58
C ALA A 24 -10.02 -1.99 -11.23
N GLU A 25 -8.73 -2.26 -11.10
CA GLU A 25 -7.71 -1.22 -10.93
C GLU A 25 -8.00 -0.21 -12.04
N ASN A 26 -8.41 1.00 -11.67
CA ASN A 26 -8.62 2.08 -12.62
C ASN A 26 -7.27 2.34 -13.30
N ASN A 27 -7.02 1.63 -14.40
CA ASN A 27 -5.86 1.77 -15.28
C ASN A 27 -6.04 3.02 -16.16
N GLN A 28 -6.44 4.13 -15.54
CA GLN A 28 -6.33 5.42 -16.20
C GLN A 28 -4.86 5.81 -16.13
N PRO A 29 -4.17 5.99 -17.28
CA PRO A 29 -2.79 6.42 -17.29
C PRO A 29 -2.71 7.80 -16.62
N LEU A 30 -2.00 7.86 -15.51
CA LEU A 30 -1.68 9.11 -14.82
C LEU A 30 -0.65 9.83 -15.68
N PHE A 31 -0.89 11.05 -16.13
CA PHE A 31 0.08 11.78 -16.94
C PHE A 31 0.80 12.85 -16.11
N ASP A 32 2.11 12.96 -16.27
CA ASP A 32 2.88 14.09 -15.74
C ASP A 32 2.48 15.39 -16.47
N LYS A 33 2.95 16.53 -15.96
CA LYS A 33 2.72 17.84 -16.62
C LYS A 33 3.24 17.93 -18.06
N LYS A 34 4.02 16.94 -18.53
CA LYS A 34 4.57 16.82 -19.88
C LYS A 34 3.85 15.75 -20.72
N GLY A 35 2.73 15.19 -20.25
CA GLY A 35 1.95 14.18 -20.96
C GLY A 35 2.56 12.78 -20.96
N ARG A 36 3.52 12.48 -20.08
CA ARG A 36 4.12 11.13 -19.95
C ARG A 36 3.48 10.38 -18.81
N GLU A 37 3.24 9.09 -18.99
CA GLU A 37 2.65 8.25 -17.96
C GLU A 37 3.54 8.21 -16.70
N PHE A 38 3.00 8.65 -15.56
CA PHE A 38 3.63 8.59 -14.26
C PHE A 38 3.35 7.22 -13.63
N ASN A 39 4.42 6.43 -13.52
CA ASN A 39 4.34 5.13 -12.88
C ASN A 39 4.41 5.26 -11.35
N ILE A 40 3.26 5.20 -10.67
CA ILE A 40 3.18 5.19 -9.20
C ILE A 40 3.91 4.00 -8.57
N PHE A 41 4.02 2.86 -9.27
CA PHE A 41 4.74 1.69 -8.75
C PHE A 41 6.25 1.91 -8.68
N ALA A 42 6.80 2.89 -9.40
CA ALA A 42 8.20 3.26 -9.23
C ALA A 42 8.46 3.78 -7.81
N LEU A 43 7.50 4.49 -7.20
CA LEU A 43 7.60 4.96 -5.82
C LEU A 43 7.62 3.79 -4.83
N THR A 44 6.70 2.83 -5.00
CA THR A 44 6.64 1.64 -4.13
C THR A 44 7.89 0.78 -4.26
N ASP A 45 8.47 0.71 -5.45
CA ASP A 45 9.73 0.00 -5.70
C ASP A 45 10.92 0.69 -5.02
N ALA A 46 11.02 2.02 -5.14
CA ALA A 46 12.05 2.79 -4.46
C ALA A 46 11.95 2.67 -2.94
N LEU A 47 10.73 2.65 -2.40
CA LEU A 47 10.45 2.41 -0.98
C LEU A 47 10.91 1.01 -0.55
N GLY A 48 10.52 -0.05 -1.25
CA GLY A 48 10.97 -1.42 -0.96
C GLY A 48 12.48 -1.62 -1.12
N ALA A 49 13.09 -0.89 -2.06
CA ALA A 49 14.54 -0.87 -2.25
C ALA A 49 15.29 0.03 -1.25
N ARG A 50 14.59 0.69 -0.32
CA ARG A 50 15.12 1.67 0.66
C ARG A 50 15.96 2.78 0.06
N LYS A 51 15.56 3.24 -1.11
CA LYS A 51 16.24 4.34 -1.78
C LYS A 51 15.63 5.68 -1.36
N ARG A 52 15.88 6.09 -0.12
CA ARG A 52 15.34 7.33 0.50
C ARG A 52 15.22 8.52 -0.46
N LYS A 53 16.32 8.92 -1.09
CA LYS A 53 16.36 10.06 -2.03
C LYS A 53 15.48 9.82 -3.26
N GLU A 54 15.51 8.61 -3.81
CA GLU A 54 14.72 8.25 -4.99
C GLU A 54 13.22 8.24 -4.66
N SER A 55 12.84 7.67 -3.52
CA SER A 55 11.46 7.68 -3.03
C SER A 55 10.93 9.10 -2.85
N TRP A 56 11.70 9.99 -2.23
CA TRP A 56 11.30 11.40 -2.06
C TRP A 56 11.14 12.11 -3.41
N ILE A 57 12.07 11.92 -4.36
CA ILE A 57 11.95 12.52 -5.70
C ILE A 57 10.71 12.00 -6.43
N LEU A 58 10.41 10.70 -6.33
CA LEU A 58 9.24 10.09 -6.97
C LEU A 58 7.94 10.57 -6.33
N TYR A 59 7.92 10.78 -5.02
CA TYR A 59 6.80 11.39 -4.31
C TYR A 59 6.51 12.82 -4.80
N GLN A 60 7.54 13.67 -4.91
CA GLN A 60 7.38 15.03 -5.44
C GLN A 60 6.91 15.04 -6.90
N LYS A 61 7.34 14.06 -7.71
CA LYS A 61 6.85 13.86 -9.07
C LYS A 61 5.39 13.42 -9.11
N ALA A 62 4.97 12.55 -8.19
CA ALA A 62 3.58 12.10 -8.07
C ALA A 62 2.65 13.28 -7.74
N LEU A 63 3.01 14.08 -6.74
CA LEU A 63 2.29 15.32 -6.40
C LEU A 63 2.24 16.28 -7.60
N SER A 64 3.37 16.43 -8.31
CA SER A 64 3.43 17.27 -9.51
C SER A 64 2.58 16.75 -10.67
N ALA A 65 2.30 15.43 -10.72
CA ALA A 65 1.40 14.81 -11.68
C ALA A 65 -0.09 14.92 -11.28
N GLY A 66 -0.39 15.54 -10.13
CA GLY A 66 -1.76 15.80 -9.67
C GLY A 66 -2.33 14.72 -8.77
N LEU A 67 -1.54 13.72 -8.35
CA LEU A 67 -1.99 12.78 -7.33
C LEU A 67 -2.03 13.49 -5.98
N SER A 68 -3.08 13.22 -5.22
CA SER A 68 -3.17 13.65 -3.83
C SER A 68 -2.17 12.90 -2.93
N ALA A 69 -1.74 13.52 -1.85
CA ALA A 69 -0.89 12.86 -0.87
C ALA A 69 -1.57 11.63 -0.25
N GLU A 70 -2.90 11.65 -0.11
CA GLU A 70 -3.70 10.56 0.43
C GLU A 70 -3.73 9.33 -0.51
N GLU A 71 -3.90 9.53 -1.82
CA GLU A 71 -3.79 8.44 -2.80
C GLU A 71 -2.40 7.80 -2.78
N ILE A 72 -1.35 8.63 -2.71
CA ILE A 72 0.03 8.15 -2.62
C ILE A 72 0.26 7.40 -1.31
N PHE A 73 -0.27 7.92 -0.20
CA PHE A 73 -0.21 7.29 1.12
C PHE A 73 -0.80 5.87 1.08
N PHE A 74 -1.99 5.69 0.51
CA PHE A 74 -2.60 4.36 0.43
C PHE A 74 -1.82 3.38 -0.46
N LYS A 75 -1.11 3.88 -1.49
CA LYS A 75 -0.18 3.05 -2.28
C LYS A 75 1.06 2.64 -1.47
N ILE A 76 1.58 3.50 -0.61
CA ILE A 76 2.65 3.15 0.33
C ILE A 76 2.15 2.10 1.34
N VAL A 77 0.95 2.30 1.92
CA VAL A 77 0.33 1.32 2.83
C VAL A 77 0.18 -0.04 2.16
N TRP A 78 -0.31 -0.07 0.92
CA TRP A 78 -0.45 -1.32 0.16
C TRP A 78 0.90 -2.03 -0.03
N GLN A 79 1.97 -1.30 -0.35
CA GLN A 79 3.30 -1.86 -0.52
C GLN A 79 3.84 -2.43 0.80
N VAL A 80 3.73 -1.68 1.92
CA VAL A 80 4.18 -2.14 3.24
C VAL A 80 3.38 -3.37 3.69
N LYS A 81 2.05 -3.36 3.52
CA LYS A 81 1.19 -4.51 3.78
C LYS A 81 1.62 -5.73 2.96
N SER A 82 1.90 -5.54 1.68
CA SER A 82 2.37 -6.61 0.78
C SER A 82 3.69 -7.22 1.25
N MET A 83 4.64 -6.40 1.71
CA MET A 83 5.89 -6.88 2.29
C MET A 83 5.65 -7.62 3.62
N LEU A 84 4.78 -7.13 4.49
CA LEU A 84 4.42 -7.82 5.74
C LEU A 84 3.74 -9.18 5.50
N ILE A 85 2.88 -9.29 4.50
CA ILE A 85 2.29 -10.59 4.12
C ILE A 85 3.39 -11.53 3.62
N ALA A 86 4.23 -11.05 2.71
CA ALA A 86 5.32 -11.84 2.15
C ALA A 86 6.38 -12.27 3.19
N SER A 87 6.55 -11.52 4.28
CA SER A 87 7.47 -11.88 5.36
C SER A 87 6.92 -12.96 6.29
N ARG A 88 5.59 -13.13 6.34
CA ARG A 88 4.90 -14.09 7.22
C ARG A 88 4.47 -15.37 6.53
N THR A 89 4.66 -15.45 5.21
CA THR A 89 4.19 -16.57 4.38
C THR A 89 5.33 -17.17 3.56
N LYS A 90 5.22 -18.46 3.25
CA LYS A 90 6.25 -19.21 2.52
C LYS A 90 6.10 -19.07 1.01
N ASP A 91 4.88 -19.00 0.51
CA ASP A 91 4.59 -18.92 -0.91
C ASP A 91 3.30 -18.13 -1.18
N VAL A 92 3.07 -17.85 -2.47
CA VAL A 92 1.91 -17.10 -2.95
C VAL A 92 0.60 -17.82 -2.61
N GLY A 93 0.59 -19.16 -2.59
CA GLY A 93 -0.61 -19.98 -2.38
C GLY A 93 -1.17 -19.91 -0.97
N GLU A 94 -0.39 -19.45 0.00
CA GLU A 94 -0.86 -19.13 1.36
C GLU A 94 -1.59 -17.77 1.42
N THR A 95 -1.75 -17.06 0.30
CA THR A 95 -2.29 -15.70 0.25
C THR A 95 -3.30 -15.52 -0.89
N ASP A 96 -4.19 -14.54 -0.75
CA ASP A 96 -5.07 -14.09 -1.84
C ASP A 96 -4.38 -13.10 -2.81
N MET A 97 -3.05 -12.96 -2.73
CA MET A 97 -2.30 -12.01 -3.56
C MET A 97 -1.97 -12.61 -4.92
N LYS A 98 -1.95 -11.76 -5.95
CA LYS A 98 -1.37 -12.11 -7.26
C LYS A 98 0.14 -12.40 -7.12
N ALA A 99 0.63 -13.33 -7.93
CA ALA A 99 2.02 -13.79 -7.87
C ALA A 99 3.05 -12.67 -8.09
N PHE A 100 2.80 -11.74 -9.02
CA PHE A 100 3.75 -10.66 -9.32
C PHE A 100 3.95 -9.70 -8.14
N PRO A 101 2.91 -9.06 -7.57
CA PRO A 101 3.05 -8.23 -6.36
C PRO A 101 3.70 -8.96 -5.18
N TYR A 102 3.30 -10.21 -4.93
CA TYR A 102 3.85 -11.00 -3.83
C TYR A 102 5.35 -11.22 -3.99
N ASN A 103 5.79 -11.75 -5.15
CA ASN A 103 7.20 -12.05 -5.40
C ASN A 103 8.06 -10.79 -5.37
N LYS A 104 7.51 -9.67 -5.88
CA LYS A 104 8.17 -8.38 -5.83
C LYS A 104 8.35 -7.89 -4.39
N ALA A 105 7.29 -7.92 -3.57
CA ALA A 105 7.36 -7.57 -2.16
C ALA A 105 8.36 -8.46 -1.40
N LYS A 106 8.33 -9.77 -1.66
CA LYS A 106 9.27 -10.74 -1.08
C LYS A 106 10.73 -10.44 -1.40
N SER A 107 11.00 -9.97 -2.62
CA SER A 107 12.36 -9.59 -3.05
C SER A 107 12.97 -8.42 -2.27
N PHE A 108 12.11 -7.55 -1.69
CA PHE A 108 12.51 -6.38 -0.93
C PHE A 108 12.80 -6.67 0.55
N LEU A 109 12.33 -7.81 1.09
CA LEU A 109 12.46 -8.13 2.51
C LEU A 109 13.91 -8.12 3.01
N LYS A 110 14.86 -8.51 2.15
CA LYS A 110 16.30 -8.48 2.44
C LYS A 110 16.85 -7.09 2.79
N ASN A 111 16.13 -6.03 2.45
CA ASN A 111 16.54 -4.64 2.71
C ASN A 111 16.08 -4.14 4.09
N PHE A 112 15.25 -4.90 4.80
CA PHE A 112 14.67 -4.50 6.09
C PHE A 112 15.20 -5.38 7.22
N LYS A 113 15.42 -4.76 8.38
CA LYS A 113 15.77 -5.50 9.60
C LYS A 113 14.52 -6.13 10.22
N SER A 114 14.74 -7.10 11.10
CA SER A 114 13.64 -7.70 11.89
C SER A 114 12.91 -6.62 12.69
N GLY A 115 11.58 -6.63 12.65
CA GLY A 115 10.71 -5.67 13.36
C GLY A 115 10.56 -4.30 12.68
N GLU A 116 11.34 -4.01 11.65
CA GLU A 116 11.35 -2.69 11.03
C GLU A 116 10.14 -2.46 10.13
N LEU A 117 9.68 -3.49 9.42
CA LEU A 117 8.46 -3.41 8.62
C LEU A 117 7.21 -3.27 9.50
N GLU A 118 7.19 -3.95 10.65
CA GLU A 118 6.14 -3.79 11.66
C GLU A 118 6.11 -2.36 12.18
N LYS A 119 7.28 -1.79 12.50
CA LYS A 119 7.37 -0.40 12.96
C LYS A 119 6.92 0.59 11.89
N LEU A 120 7.34 0.39 10.64
CA LEU A 120 6.91 1.22 9.52
C LEU A 120 5.39 1.15 9.31
N SER A 121 4.79 -0.04 9.44
CA SER A 121 3.35 -0.21 9.36
C SER A 121 2.61 0.45 10.52
N GLU A 122 3.15 0.37 11.75
CA GLU A 122 2.60 1.04 12.92
C GLU A 122 2.60 2.57 12.71
N ASP A 123 3.73 3.13 12.27
CA ASP A 123 3.88 4.57 12.04
C ASP A 123 2.93 5.10 10.95
N LEU A 124 2.67 4.31 9.89
CA LEU A 124 1.67 4.62 8.87
C LEU A 124 0.26 4.74 9.46
N VAL A 125 -0.14 3.77 10.30
CA VAL A 125 -1.48 3.74 10.91
C VAL A 125 -1.65 4.88 11.91
N ILE A 126 -0.69 5.06 12.82
CA ILE A 126 -0.72 6.14 13.81
C ILE A 126 -0.77 7.49 13.12
N GLY A 127 0.11 7.71 12.15
CA GLY A 127 0.19 8.95 11.41
C GLY A 127 -1.12 9.27 10.67
N TYR A 128 -1.72 8.29 9.99
CA TYR A 128 -3.00 8.51 9.30
C TYR A 128 -4.09 8.94 10.26
N HIS A 129 -4.19 8.31 11.43
CA HIS A 129 -5.16 8.70 12.45
C HIS A 129 -4.90 10.09 13.02
N LEU A 130 -3.63 10.49 13.23
CA LEU A 130 -3.27 11.86 13.63
C LEU A 130 -3.69 12.88 12.57
N ALA A 131 -3.41 12.59 11.31
CA ALA A 131 -3.79 13.47 10.21
C ALA A 131 -5.31 13.59 10.09
N ARG A 132 -6.05 12.49 10.26
CA ARG A 132 -7.52 12.53 10.23
C ARG A 132 -8.15 13.28 11.39
N ARG A 133 -7.43 13.45 12.50
CA ARG A 133 -7.82 14.30 13.64
C ARG A 133 -7.40 15.77 13.48
N GLY A 134 -6.71 16.13 12.39
CA GLY A 134 -6.20 17.48 12.16
C GLY A 134 -4.95 17.81 13.00
N GLU A 135 -4.28 16.81 13.55
CA GLU A 135 -3.04 16.98 14.34
C GLU A 135 -1.78 16.94 13.45
N ALA A 136 -1.93 16.58 12.18
CA ALA A 136 -0.85 16.51 11.20
C ALA A 136 -1.40 16.64 9.76
N GLU A 137 -0.52 16.96 8.81
CA GLU A 137 -0.83 16.94 7.37
C GLU A 137 -0.33 15.64 6.73
N ILE A 138 -1.14 15.03 5.86
CA ILE A 138 -0.79 13.77 5.16
C ILE A 138 0.47 13.98 4.32
N GLU A 139 0.61 15.13 3.67
CA GLU A 139 1.77 15.48 2.84
C GLU A 139 3.07 15.38 3.64
N THR A 140 3.05 15.97 4.84
CA THR A 140 4.20 16.03 5.75
C THR A 140 4.48 14.66 6.36
N LEU A 141 3.44 13.89 6.67
CA LEU A 141 3.58 12.52 7.15
C LEU A 141 4.29 11.65 6.13
N VAL A 142 3.81 11.64 4.88
CA VAL A 142 4.41 10.84 3.80
C VAL A 142 5.86 11.26 3.59
N GLU A 143 6.13 12.56 3.54
CA GLU A 143 7.49 13.06 3.36
C GLU A 143 8.44 12.62 4.50
N LYS A 144 8.02 12.78 5.76
CA LYS A 144 8.82 12.36 6.92
C LYS A 144 9.10 10.86 6.89
N LEU A 145 8.10 10.05 6.55
CA LEU A 145 8.23 8.60 6.45
C LEU A 145 9.20 8.20 5.33
N LEU A 146 9.12 8.83 4.17
CA LEU A 146 10.04 8.54 3.07
C LEU A 146 11.48 8.94 3.41
N LEU A 147 11.68 9.99 4.21
CA LEU A 147 12.98 10.49 4.64
C LEU A 147 13.58 9.73 5.84
N SER A 148 12.77 8.96 6.57
CA SER A 148 13.24 8.11 7.68
C SER A 148 13.69 6.71 7.25
N LEU A 149 13.48 6.34 5.98
CA LEU A 149 13.93 5.08 5.36
C LEU A 149 15.45 4.90 5.35
#